data_AF-A0AAD9EWF5-F1
#
_entry.id   AF-A0AAD9EWF5-F1
#
_cell.length_a   1.000
_cell.length_b   1.000
_cell.length_c   1.000
_cell.angle_alpha   90.00
_cell.angle_beta   90.00
_cell.angle_gamma   90.00
#
_symmetry.space_group_name_H-M   'P 1'
#
loop_
_entity.id
_entity.type
_entity.pdbx_description
1 polymer ?
#
loop_
_entity_poly.entity_id
_entity_poly.type
_entity_poly.pdbx_seq_one_letter_code
_entity_poly.pdbx_strand_id
1 'polypeptide(L)'
;MESVMERECSALGGLFQTVIGDMKGSYPVWDDFISKASKLQSQLRSTVVAVAAFLDAFQKVADLATNSRGGTRDIGSALTRMCMRHRSIETKLRQFSMVFLDCLINPLQEQMEEWKRVSNTLDKDHAKEYKKARQEIKKRSSDTLKLQKKAKK
;
A
#
# COMPACT_ATOMS: atom_id res chain seq x y z
N MET A 1 30.91 -6.18 32.85
CA MET A 1 29.56 -5.58 32.81
C MET A 1 29.49 -4.51 31.71
N GLU A 2 30.36 -3.49 31.71
CA GLU A 2 30.42 -2.48 30.62
C GLU A 2 30.67 -3.07 29.22
N SER A 3 31.60 -4.02 29.07
CA SER A 3 31.91 -4.66 27.78
C SER A 3 30.80 -5.54 27.21
N VAL A 4 29.91 -6.05 28.06
CA VAL A 4 28.73 -6.83 27.63
C VAL A 4 27.65 -5.87 27.12
N MET A 5 27.42 -4.80 27.89
CA MET A 5 26.44 -3.76 27.55
C MET A 5 26.81 -3.02 26.25
N GLU A 6 28.10 -2.74 25.99
CA GLU A 6 28.55 -2.16 24.72
C GLU A 6 28.28 -3.07 23.50
N ARG A 7 28.44 -4.38 23.66
CA ARG A 7 28.14 -5.37 22.61
C ARG A 7 26.65 -5.42 22.30
N GLU A 8 25.82 -5.45 23.34
CA GLU A 8 24.36 -5.42 23.19
C GLU A 8 23.87 -4.12 22.54
N CYS A 9 24.37 -2.96 22.96
CA CYS A 9 24.03 -1.68 22.33
C CYS A 9 24.43 -1.63 20.85
N SER A 10 25.60 -2.21 20.50
CA SER A 10 26.06 -2.27 19.11
C SER A 10 25.18 -3.20 18.27
N ALA A 11 24.78 -4.34 18.82
CA ALA A 11 23.87 -5.28 18.17
C ALA A 11 22.48 -4.64 17.93
N LEU A 12 21.93 -3.95 18.93
CA LEU A 12 20.66 -3.23 18.81
C LEU A 12 20.73 -2.10 17.77
N GLY A 13 21.83 -1.33 17.73
CA GLY A 13 22.04 -0.32 16.71
C GLY A 13 22.11 -0.91 15.29
N GLY A 14 22.76 -2.07 15.13
CA GLY A 14 22.79 -2.81 13.86
C GLY A 14 21.41 -3.32 13.43
N LEU A 15 20.63 -3.85 14.38
CA LEU A 15 19.25 -4.27 14.13
C LEU A 15 18.36 -3.10 13.69
N PHE A 16 18.46 -1.96 14.37
CA PHE A 16 17.73 -0.74 13.98
C PHE A 16 18.06 -0.33 12.55
N GLN A 17 19.34 -0.29 12.18
CA GLN A 17 19.77 0.10 10.83
C GLN A 17 19.33 -0.92 9.77
N THR A 18 19.30 -2.21 10.11
CA THR A 18 18.77 -3.26 9.22
C THR A 18 17.28 -3.03 8.96
N VAL A 19 16.48 -2.80 10.01
CA VAL A 19 15.04 -2.54 9.89
C VAL A 19 14.77 -1.27 9.06
N ILE A 20 15.49 -0.17 9.32
CA ILE A 20 15.38 1.06 8.52
C ILE A 20 15.77 0.81 7.06
N GLY A 21 16.83 0.05 6.83
CA GLY A 21 17.28 -0.35 5.50
C GLY A 21 16.20 -1.12 4.74
N ASP A 22 15.61 -2.13 5.38
CA ASP A 22 14.53 -2.94 4.81
C ASP A 22 13.28 -2.10 4.50
N MET A 23 12.90 -1.21 5.41
CA MET A 23 11.79 -0.27 5.20
C MET A 23 12.03 0.61 3.96
N LYS A 24 13.21 1.22 3.85
CA LYS A 24 13.57 2.09 2.72
C LYS A 24 13.74 1.30 1.42
N GLY A 25 14.27 0.08 1.50
CA GLY A 25 14.42 -0.83 0.37
C GLY A 25 13.09 -1.34 -0.18
N SER A 26 12.01 -1.29 0.61
CA SER A 26 10.68 -1.72 0.18
C SER A 26 9.97 -0.74 -0.77
N TYR A 27 10.40 0.53 -0.84
CA TYR A 27 9.67 1.57 -1.59
C TYR A 27 9.44 1.23 -3.07
N PRO A 28 10.44 0.75 -3.83
CA PRO A 28 10.24 0.42 -5.25
C PRO A 28 9.18 -0.68 -5.46
N VAL A 29 9.05 -1.62 -4.51
CA VAL A 29 8.05 -2.70 -4.59
C VAL A 29 6.64 -2.13 -4.42
N TRP A 30 6.47 -1.22 -3.45
CA TRP A 30 5.20 -0.53 -3.25
C TRP A 30 4.84 0.39 -4.43
N ASP A 31 5.81 1.14 -4.95
CA ASP A 31 5.62 2.01 -6.11
C ASP A 31 5.20 1.19 -7.36
N ASP A 32 5.83 0.02 -7.60
CA ASP A 32 5.41 -0.87 -8.70
C ASP A 32 4.00 -1.43 -8.46
N PHE A 33 3.68 -1.88 -7.24
CA PHE A 33 2.35 -2.37 -6.89
C PHE A 33 1.26 -1.32 -7.17
N ILE A 34 1.45 -0.08 -6.72
CA ILE A 34 0.53 1.03 -6.98
C ILE A 34 0.41 1.29 -8.48
N SER A 35 1.53 1.27 -9.22
CA SER A 35 1.54 1.45 -10.67
C SER A 35 0.71 0.38 -11.40
N LYS A 36 0.88 -0.90 -11.04
CA LYS A 36 0.10 -1.99 -11.63
C LYS A 36 -1.37 -1.93 -11.25
N ALA A 37 -1.68 -1.58 -9.99
CA ALA A 37 -3.04 -1.40 -9.52
C ALA A 37 -3.76 -0.29 -10.30
N SER A 38 -3.11 0.86 -10.50
CA SER A 38 -3.65 1.97 -11.31
C SER A 38 -3.90 1.58 -12.76
N LYS A 39 -3.02 0.78 -13.37
CA LYS A 39 -3.23 0.25 -14.74
C LYS A 39 -4.43 -0.68 -14.79
N LEU A 40 -4.55 -1.61 -13.83
CA LEU A 40 -5.70 -2.50 -13.73
C LEU A 40 -7.00 -1.71 -13.55
N GLN A 41 -7.02 -0.72 -12.66
CA GLN A 41 -8.18 0.14 -12.41
C GLN A 41 -8.63 0.87 -13.69
N SER A 42 -7.69 1.41 -14.47
CA SER A 42 -7.98 2.05 -15.75
C SER A 42 -8.62 1.08 -16.75
N GLN A 43 -8.11 -0.16 -16.84
CA GLN A 43 -8.69 -1.19 -17.70
C GLN A 43 -10.07 -1.64 -17.23
N LEU A 44 -10.30 -1.75 -15.90
CA LEU A 44 -11.61 -2.06 -15.34
C LEU A 44 -12.63 -0.98 -15.72
N ARG A 45 -12.27 0.30 -15.60
CA ARG A 45 -13.14 1.41 -15.99
C ARG A 45 -13.51 1.35 -17.48
N SER A 46 -12.53 1.11 -18.36
CA SER A 46 -12.78 0.93 -19.80
C SER A 46 -13.66 -0.28 -20.09
N THR A 47 -13.43 -1.40 -19.40
CA THR A 47 -14.23 -2.63 -19.53
C THR A 47 -15.68 -2.38 -19.12
N VAL A 48 -15.92 -1.67 -18.02
CA VAL A 48 -17.27 -1.30 -17.57
C VAL A 48 -18.03 -0.52 -18.65
N VAL A 49 -17.37 0.44 -19.30
CA VAL A 49 -17.98 1.20 -20.42
C VAL A 49 -18.29 0.30 -21.60
N ALA A 50 -17.36 -0.58 -21.99
CA ALA A 50 -17.56 -1.52 -23.09
C ALA A 50 -18.71 -2.51 -22.81
N VAL A 51 -18.78 -3.03 -21.58
CA VAL A 51 -19.86 -3.93 -21.14
C VAL A 51 -21.21 -3.21 -21.18
N ALA A 52 -21.29 -1.97 -20.71
CA ALA A 52 -22.54 -1.20 -20.75
C ALA A 52 -23.03 -1.02 -22.20
N ALA A 53 -22.16 -0.59 -23.12
CA ALA A 53 -22.50 -0.43 -24.53
C ALA A 53 -22.92 -1.77 -25.19
N PHE A 54 -22.24 -2.86 -24.86
CA PHE A 54 -22.63 -4.20 -25.29
C PHE A 54 -24.03 -4.58 -24.79
N LEU A 55 -24.34 -4.33 -23.52
CA LEU A 55 -25.65 -4.65 -22.93
C LEU A 55 -26.78 -3.79 -23.52
N ASP A 56 -26.50 -2.57 -23.96
CA ASP A 56 -27.47 -1.76 -24.71
C ASP A 56 -27.79 -2.37 -26.08
N ALA A 57 -26.77 -2.85 -26.81
CA ALA A 57 -26.98 -3.57 -28.06
C ALA A 57 -27.68 -4.91 -27.84
N PHE A 58 -27.31 -5.64 -26.78
CA PHE A 58 -27.96 -6.88 -26.37
C PHE A 58 -29.45 -6.66 -26.12
N GLN A 59 -29.81 -5.60 -25.39
CA GLN A 59 -31.21 -5.31 -25.08
C GLN A 59 -32.02 -5.05 -26.35
N LYS A 60 -31.47 -4.36 -27.36
CA LYS A 60 -32.14 -4.15 -28.65
C LYS A 60 -32.48 -5.47 -29.35
N VAL A 61 -31.60 -6.48 -29.27
CA VAL A 61 -31.88 -7.82 -29.81
C VAL A 61 -32.99 -8.51 -29.03
N ALA A 62 -32.97 -8.41 -27.70
CA ALA A 62 -34.03 -8.94 -26.85
C ALA A 62 -35.39 -8.29 -27.13
N ASP A 63 -35.42 -6.97 -27.34
CA ASP A 63 -36.63 -6.22 -27.65
C ASP A 63 -37.20 -6.59 -29.02
N LEU A 64 -36.33 -6.76 -30.03
CA LEU A 64 -36.74 -7.23 -31.36
C LEU A 64 -37.44 -8.60 -31.29
N ALA A 65 -36.85 -9.54 -30.54
CA ALA A 65 -37.44 -10.86 -30.34
C ALA A 65 -38.75 -10.78 -29.53
N THR A 66 -38.81 -9.92 -28.51
CA THR A 66 -40.02 -9.72 -27.67
C THR A 66 -41.19 -9.16 -28.47
N ASN A 67 -40.92 -8.30 -29.45
CA ASN A 67 -41.93 -7.72 -30.35
C ASN A 67 -42.35 -8.66 -31.50
N SER A 68 -41.74 -9.85 -31.60
CA SER A 68 -42.12 -10.87 -32.59
C SER A 68 -43.34 -11.68 -32.15
N ARG A 69 -43.86 -12.54 -33.03
CA ARG A 69 -45.03 -13.39 -32.77
C ARG A 69 -44.63 -14.81 -32.36
N GLY A 70 -45.52 -15.51 -31.65
CA GLY A 70 -45.33 -16.92 -31.26
C GLY A 70 -44.18 -17.11 -30.26
N GLY A 71 -43.56 -18.29 -30.27
CA GLY A 71 -42.51 -18.66 -29.30
C GLY A 71 -41.26 -17.76 -29.31
N THR A 72 -41.02 -16.99 -30.38
CA THR A 72 -39.93 -16.00 -30.44
C THR A 72 -40.07 -14.91 -29.36
N ARG A 73 -41.30 -14.57 -28.99
CA ARG A 73 -41.58 -13.61 -27.90
C ARG A 73 -41.06 -14.12 -26.54
N ASP A 74 -41.20 -15.42 -26.29
CA ASP A 74 -40.74 -16.02 -25.04
C ASP A 74 -39.21 -16.04 -24.97
N ILE A 75 -38.55 -16.24 -26.13
CA ILE A 75 -37.10 -16.10 -26.27
C ILE A 75 -36.67 -14.66 -25.95
N GLY A 76 -37.33 -13.66 -26.52
CA GLY A 76 -37.04 -12.24 -26.22
C GLY A 76 -37.18 -11.92 -24.74
N SER A 77 -38.24 -12.44 -24.09
CA SER A 77 -38.45 -12.29 -22.65
C SER A 77 -37.34 -12.95 -21.81
N ALA A 78 -36.83 -14.11 -22.24
CA ALA A 78 -35.69 -14.76 -21.59
C ALA A 78 -34.38 -13.97 -21.79
N LEU A 79 -34.14 -13.44 -22.99
CA LEU A 79 -32.99 -12.60 -23.29
C LEU A 79 -33.00 -11.32 -22.44
N THR A 80 -34.15 -10.66 -22.28
CA THR A 80 -34.28 -9.48 -21.41
C THR A 80 -33.92 -9.80 -19.96
N ARG A 81 -34.39 -10.94 -19.41
CA ARG A 81 -33.99 -11.36 -18.05
C ARG A 81 -32.48 -11.56 -17.93
N MET A 82 -31.85 -12.15 -18.94
CA MET A 82 -30.39 -12.33 -18.97
C MET A 82 -29.65 -10.98 -19.04
N CYS A 83 -30.11 -10.06 -19.89
CA CYS A 83 -29.57 -8.70 -19.99
C CYS A 83 -29.62 -7.97 -18.65
N MET A 84 -30.78 -8.01 -17.97
CA MET A 84 -30.95 -7.40 -16.65
C MET A 84 -30.04 -8.02 -15.59
N ARG A 85 -29.84 -9.34 -15.62
CA ARG A 85 -28.90 -10.02 -14.73
C ARG A 85 -27.46 -9.55 -14.98
N HIS A 86 -27.06 -9.39 -16.23
CA HIS A 86 -25.74 -8.86 -16.58
C HIS A 86 -25.57 -7.39 -16.19
N ARG A 87 -26.61 -6.55 -16.30
CA ARG A 87 -26.56 -5.17 -15.81
C ARG A 87 -26.27 -5.10 -14.30
N SER A 88 -26.84 -6.01 -13.51
CA SER A 88 -26.52 -6.12 -12.08
C SER A 88 -25.03 -6.45 -11.84
N ILE A 89 -24.43 -7.31 -12.68
CA ILE A 89 -23.00 -7.64 -12.62
C ILE A 89 -22.14 -6.42 -13.00
N GLU A 90 -22.51 -5.72 -14.08
CA GLU A 90 -21.82 -4.48 -14.51
C GLU A 90 -21.82 -3.42 -13.39
N THR A 91 -22.93 -3.23 -12.70
CA THR A 91 -23.01 -2.28 -11.57
C THR A 91 -22.06 -2.67 -10.44
N LYS A 92 -21.95 -3.96 -10.11
CA LYS A 92 -20.99 -4.44 -9.11
C LYS A 92 -19.54 -4.24 -9.56
N LEU A 93 -19.26 -4.48 -10.84
CA LEU A 93 -17.92 -4.26 -11.41
C LEU A 93 -17.54 -2.76 -11.37
N ARG A 94 -18.49 -1.88 -11.67
CA ARG A 94 -18.33 -0.43 -11.55
C ARG A 94 -18.02 -0.02 -10.12
N GLN A 95 -18.80 -0.53 -9.16
CA GLN A 95 -18.56 -0.25 -7.73
C GLN A 95 -17.18 -0.76 -7.29
N PHE A 96 -16.80 -1.98 -7.69
CA PHE A 96 -15.47 -2.51 -7.43
C PHE A 96 -14.36 -1.60 -7.99
N SER A 97 -14.49 -1.15 -9.25
CA SER A 97 -13.52 -0.26 -9.89
C SER A 97 -13.37 1.09 -9.18
N MET A 98 -14.43 1.60 -8.54
CA MET A 98 -14.41 2.83 -7.75
C MET A 98 -13.73 2.60 -6.40
N VAL A 99 -14.20 1.61 -5.64
CA VAL A 99 -13.63 1.27 -4.32
C VAL A 99 -12.15 0.88 -4.42
N PHE A 100 -11.76 0.20 -5.50
CA PHE A 100 -10.35 -0.15 -5.75
C PHE A 100 -9.46 1.09 -5.92
N LEU A 101 -9.98 2.15 -6.53
CA LEU A 101 -9.28 3.44 -6.62
C LEU A 101 -9.26 4.16 -5.27
N ASP A 102 -10.44 4.36 -4.69
CA ASP A 102 -10.64 5.28 -3.57
C ASP A 102 -10.19 4.71 -2.22
N CYS A 103 -10.23 3.38 -2.06
CA CYS A 103 -9.93 2.72 -0.79
C CYS A 103 -8.60 1.95 -0.79
N LEU A 104 -7.96 1.77 -1.94
CA LEU A 104 -6.65 1.11 -2.02
C LEU A 104 -5.60 1.98 -2.71
N ILE A 105 -5.80 2.36 -3.97
CA ILE A 105 -4.76 3.03 -4.77
C ILE A 105 -4.44 4.41 -4.19
N ASN A 106 -5.43 5.29 -4.05
CA ASN A 106 -5.20 6.66 -3.59
C ASN A 106 -4.66 6.70 -2.15
N PRO A 107 -5.25 5.97 -1.16
CA PRO A 107 -4.72 5.98 0.19
C PRO A 107 -3.29 5.45 0.26
N LEU A 108 -2.97 4.39 -0.49
CA LEU A 108 -1.62 3.83 -0.49
C LEU A 108 -0.60 4.79 -1.12
N GLN A 109 -0.98 5.52 -2.17
CA GLN A 109 -0.12 6.51 -2.80
C GLN A 109 0.19 7.69 -1.88
N GLU A 110 -0.79 8.19 -1.13
CA GLU A 110 -0.57 9.22 -0.11
C GLU A 110 0.29 8.70 1.05
N GLN A 111 0.01 7.48 1.51
CA GLN A 111 0.70 6.84 2.61
C GLN A 111 2.20 6.57 2.32
N MET A 112 2.57 6.37 1.05
CA MET A 112 3.96 6.18 0.65
C MET A 112 4.85 7.39 0.99
N GLU A 113 4.36 8.60 0.76
CA GLU A 113 5.10 9.83 1.09
C GLU A 113 5.22 10.02 2.61
N GLU A 114 4.18 9.62 3.36
CA GLU A 114 4.21 9.57 4.82
C GLU A 114 5.28 8.59 5.34
N TRP A 115 5.30 7.35 4.84
CA TRP A 115 6.26 6.34 5.26
C TRP A 115 7.71 6.74 4.98
N LYS A 116 7.97 7.34 3.80
CA LYS A 116 9.28 7.90 3.46
C LYS A 116 9.70 8.96 4.47
N ARG A 117 8.80 9.87 4.83
CA ARG A 117 9.08 10.95 5.79
C ARG A 117 9.35 10.40 7.19
N VAL A 118 8.47 9.54 7.70
CA VAL A 118 8.59 8.96 9.04
C VAL A 118 9.85 8.12 9.17
N SER A 119 10.17 7.27 8.19
CA SER A 119 11.41 6.47 8.21
C SER A 119 12.67 7.34 8.23
N ASN A 120 12.68 8.42 7.45
CA ASN A 120 13.80 9.37 7.44
C ASN A 120 13.93 10.14 8.76
N THR A 121 12.82 10.53 9.37
CA THR A 121 12.83 11.18 10.69
C THR A 121 13.35 10.22 11.76
N LEU A 122 12.84 8.99 11.78
CA LEU A 122 13.25 7.97 12.75
C LEU A 122 14.75 7.68 12.69
N ASP A 123 15.31 7.56 11.48
CA ASP A 123 16.74 7.35 11.26
C ASP A 123 17.59 8.53 11.76
N LYS A 124 17.16 9.77 11.46
CA LYS A 124 17.83 10.99 11.93
C LYS A 124 17.81 11.12 13.45
N ASP A 125 16.65 10.88 14.06
CA ASP A 125 16.47 10.97 15.51
C ASP A 125 17.30 9.91 16.23
N HIS A 126 17.27 8.67 15.75
CA HIS A 126 18.14 7.62 16.28
C HIS A 126 19.62 7.99 16.17
N ALA A 127 20.09 8.47 15.01
CA ALA A 127 21.48 8.89 14.84
C ALA A 127 21.89 10.02 15.80
N LYS A 128 20.99 10.98 16.04
CA LYS A 128 21.20 12.10 16.97
C LYS A 128 21.30 11.63 18.41
N GLU A 129 20.33 10.85 18.89
CA GLU A 129 20.29 10.38 20.27
C GLU A 129 21.39 9.36 20.56
N TYR A 130 21.69 8.46 19.60
CA TYR A 130 22.81 7.52 19.71
C TYR A 130 24.16 8.25 19.87
N LYS A 131 24.39 9.31 19.07
CA LYS A 131 25.60 10.13 19.17
C LYS A 131 25.71 10.83 20.53
N LYS A 132 24.61 11.41 21.03
CA LYS A 132 24.58 12.07 22.35
C LYS A 132 24.89 11.07 23.48
N ALA A 133 24.21 9.93 23.52
CA ALA A 133 24.42 8.90 24.54
C ALA A 133 25.89 8.44 24.56
N ARG A 134 26.48 8.21 23.38
CA ARG A 134 27.90 7.81 23.28
C ARG A 134 28.86 8.91 23.77
N GLN A 135 28.54 10.18 23.53
CA GLN A 135 29.32 11.31 24.05
C GLN A 135 29.24 11.41 25.57
N GLU A 136 28.06 11.21 26.16
CA GLU A 136 27.87 11.20 27.62
C GLU A 136 28.63 10.06 28.30
N ILE A 137 28.57 8.84 27.73
CA ILE A 137 29.34 7.69 28.20
C ILE A 137 30.83 8.00 28.17
N LYS A 138 31.34 8.55 27.05
CA LYS A 138 32.75 8.94 26.91
C LYS A 138 33.16 9.99 27.94
N LYS A 139 32.31 10.98 28.22
CA LYS A 139 32.55 12.01 29.23
C LYS A 139 32.66 11.40 30.63
N ARG A 140 31.67 10.58 31.04
CA ARG A 140 31.67 9.92 32.34
C ARG A 140 32.87 8.99 32.51
N SER A 141 33.21 8.20 31.49
CA SER A 141 34.38 7.31 31.51
C SER A 141 35.70 8.09 31.72
N SER A 142 35.87 9.23 31.03
CA SER A 142 37.02 10.12 31.20
C SER A 142 37.12 10.70 32.61
N ASP A 143 35.99 11.13 33.18
CA ASP A 143 35.95 11.70 34.53
C ASP A 143 36.25 10.63 35.60
N THR A 144 35.71 9.40 35.45
CA THR A 144 36.03 8.25 36.29
C THR A 144 37.52 7.93 36.25
N LEU A 145 38.15 7.92 35.07
CA LEU A 145 39.59 7.66 34.94
C LEU A 145 40.43 8.72 35.64
N LYS A 146 40.04 10.00 35.57
CA LYS A 146 40.71 11.09 36.30
C LYS A 146 40.60 10.91 37.81
N LEU A 147 39.42 10.53 38.32
CA LEU A 147 39.20 10.27 39.74
C LEU A 147 40.02 9.07 40.23
N GLN A 148 40.07 7.97 39.47
CA GLN A 148 40.91 6.81 39.79
C GLN A 148 42.40 7.17 39.87
N LYS A 149 42.89 8.04 38.98
CA LYS A 149 44.29 8.52 39.04
C LYS A 149 44.54 9.40 40.26
N LYS A 150 43.57 10.21 40.68
CA LYS A 150 43.67 11.04 41.90
C LYS A 150 43.66 10.19 43.17
N ALA A 151 42.84 9.14 43.23
CA ALA A 151 42.73 8.26 44.40
C ALA A 151 43.96 7.35 44.63
N LYS A 152 44.85 7.22 43.63
CA LYS A 152 46.11 6.48 43.74
C LYS A 152 47.30 7.36 44.17
N LYS A 153 47.08 8.66 44.35
CA LYS A 153 48.03 9.60 44.96
C LYS A 153 47.67 9.78 46.43
#